data_AF-A0A4V1SRU2-F1
#
_entry.id   AF-A0A4V1SRU2-F1
#
_cell.length_a   1.000
_cell.length_b   1.000
_cell.length_c   1.000
_cell.angle_alpha   90.00
_cell.angle_beta   90.00
_cell.angle_gamma   90.00
#
_symmetry.space_group_name_H-M   'P 1'
#
loop_
_entity.id
_entity.type
_entity.pdbx_description
1 polymer ?
#
loop_
_entity_poly.entity_id
_entity_poly.type
_entity_poly.pdbx_seq_one_letter_code
_entity_poly.pdbx_strand_id
1 'polypeptide(L)' 'MAGNTFGQVFKITTFGESHGEAIGVIVDGCPAQLPVDLE' A
#
# COMPACT_ATOMS: atom_id res chain seq x y z
N MET A 1 0.46 -0.14 -14.23
CA MET A 1 -0.49 0.84 -14.80
C MET A 1 -0.15 2.22 -14.23
N ALA A 2 -0.19 3.27 -15.04
CA ALA A 2 -0.07 4.63 -14.51
C ALA A 2 -1.32 4.96 -13.69
N GLY A 3 -1.16 5.44 -12.45
CA GLY A 3 -2.28 5.81 -11.57
C GLY A 3 -2.52 4.89 -10.36
N ASN A 4 -1.67 3.89 -10.12
CA ASN A 4 -1.76 3.03 -8.93
C ASN A 4 -1.14 3.64 -7.66
N THR A 5 -0.60 4.86 -7.75
CA THR A 5 0.08 5.56 -6.66
C THR A 5 -0.69 6.82 -6.30
N PHE A 6 -1.00 7.01 -5.01
CA PHE A 6 -1.65 8.21 -4.48
C PHE A 6 -0.89 8.75 -3.26
N GLY A 7 -0.82 10.07 -3.14
CA GLY A 7 -0.19 10.76 -2.00
C GLY A 7 1.25 11.25 -2.26
N GLN A 8 1.75 12.10 -1.36
CA GLN A 8 3.09 12.70 -1.44
C GLN A 8 3.95 12.28 -0.24
N VAL A 9 3.56 12.71 0.98
CA VAL A 9 4.27 12.39 2.23
C VAL A 9 3.84 11.04 2.78
N PHE A 10 2.53 10.83 2.94
CA PHE A 10 1.95 9.51 3.16
C PHE A 10 1.42 8.99 1.83
N LYS A 11 2.05 7.94 1.30
CA LYS A 11 1.85 7.48 -0.07
C LYS A 11 1.45 6.01 -0.09
N ILE A 12 0.52 5.70 -1.00
CA ILE A 12 -0.03 4.37 -1.17
C ILE A 12 0.18 3.94 -2.61
N THR A 13 0.75 2.77 -2.82
CA THR A 13 0.95 2.17 -4.15
C THR A 13 0.33 0.78 -4.20
N THR A 14 -0.67 0.56 -5.04
CA THR A 14 -1.37 -0.74 -5.14
C THR A 14 -0.82 -1.62 -6.25
N PHE A 15 -0.97 -2.94 -6.09
CA PHE A 15 -0.60 -3.93 -7.10
C PHE A 15 -1.47 -5.19 -7.00
N GLY A 16 -1.41 -6.01 -8.05
CA GLY A 16 -2.16 -7.26 -8.16
C GLY A 16 -3.49 -7.11 -8.91
N GLU A 17 -4.06 -8.25 -9.27
CA GLU A 17 -5.32 -8.35 -10.03
C GLU A 17 -6.33 -9.17 -9.22
N SER A 18 -7.62 -8.92 -9.41
CA SER A 18 -8.69 -9.58 -8.64
C SER A 18 -8.75 -11.10 -8.80
N HIS A 19 -8.21 -11.64 -9.89
CA HIS A 19 -8.11 -13.09 -10.16
C HIS A 19 -6.65 -13.54 -10.29
N GLY A 20 -5.71 -12.72 -9.83
CA GLY A 20 -4.30 -13.07 -9.71
C GLY A 20 -4.01 -13.84 -8.42
N GLU A 21 -2.77 -14.27 -8.27
CA GLU A 21 -2.30 -15.01 -7.09
C GLU A 21 -2.41 -14.20 -5.80
N ALA A 22 -2.21 -12.88 -5.88
CA ALA A 22 -2.33 -11.96 -4.76
C ALA A 22 -2.68 -10.54 -5.19
N ILE A 23 -3.22 -9.78 -4.24
CA ILE A 23 -3.38 -8.33 -4.28
C ILE A 23 -2.64 -7.72 -3.10
N GLY A 24 -2.15 -6.50 -3.27
CA GLY A 24 -1.38 -5.86 -2.21
C GLY A 24 -1.21 -4.36 -2.37
N VAL A 25 -0.59 -3.78 -1.35
CA VAL A 25 -0.35 -2.36 -1.23
C VAL A 25 0.95 -2.09 -0.51
N ILE A 26 1.68 -1.08 -0.99
CA ILE A 26 2.84 -0.51 -0.32
C ILE A 26 2.38 0.79 0.33
N VAL A 27 2.66 0.96 1.62
CA VAL A 27 2.36 2.17 2.38
C VAL A 27 3.68 2.82 2.82
N ASP A 28 3.97 3.99 2.27
CA ASP A 28 5.16 4.78 2.57
C ASP A 28 4.81 6.00 3.44
N GLY A 29 5.74 6.42 4.28
CA GLY A 29 5.61 7.62 5.12
C GLY A 29 4.80 7.41 6.40
N CYS A 30 4.53 6.16 6.79
CA CYS A 30 3.96 5.84 8.09
C CYS A 30 4.93 6.26 9.21
N PRO A 31 4.50 7.04 10.22
CA PRO A 31 5.37 7.41 11.31
C PRO A 31 5.76 6.18 12.15
N ALA A 32 6.97 6.20 12.68
CA ALA A 32 7.48 5.11 13.53
C ALA A 32 6.67 4.98 14.83
N GLN A 33 6.77 3.80 15.46
CA GLN A 33 6.14 3.47 16.75
C GLN A 33 4.61 3.38 16.73
N LEU A 34 3.97 3.41 15.55
CA LEU A 34 2.60 2.94 15.41
C LEU A 34 2.60 1.40 15.43
N PRO A 35 1.85 0.75 16.35
CA PRO A 35 1.68 -0.69 16.30
C PRO A 35 0.95 -1.07 15.01
N VAL A 36 1.49 -2.07 14.30
CA VAL A 36 0.84 -2.68 13.14
C VAL A 36 0.35 -4.04 13.58
N ASP A 37 -0.97 -4.20 13.59
CA ASP A 37 -1.63 -5.46 13.87
C ASP A 37 -2.13 -6.07 12.57
N LEU A 38 -2.05 -7.39 12.46
CA LEU A 38 -2.50 -8.17 11.32
C LEU A 38 -3.74 -9.01 11.64
N GLU A 39 -4.18 -9.00 12.90
CA GLU A 39 -5.32 -9.77 13.42
C GLU A 39 -6.64 -8.98 13.40
#